data_AF-V9L7H1-F1
#
_entry.id   AF-V9L7H1-F1
#
_cell.length_a   1.000
_cell.length_b   1.000
_cell.length_c   1.000
_cell.angle_alpha   90.00
_cell.angle_beta   90.00
_cell.angle_gamma   90.00
#
_symmetry.space_group_name_H-M   'P 1'
#
loop_
_entity.id
_entity.type
_entity.pdbx_description
1 polymer ?
#
loop_
_entity_poly.entity_id
_entity_poly.type
_entity_poly.pdbx_seq_one_letter_code
_entity_poly.pdbx_strand_id
1 'polypeptide(L)'
;LLLLRLIDLPVLDSILESPLKVEPRRIAQCNQQTDLIISNTFLDREVTQSLNLSYVDKWLLVAIDCLQYFPDQLIVLVSQLLPQTSNGKKDIEEHKKLLFETIAKYYSQDREQLLASRYFDIHSGIIDLLECGKTGQALEATQLCLRLLEPNCREELHSLLSFMAVGAHPEAYKLQKQNDNRTVMIKTFTKAIIQSKALSKIQTEELVMFLMDNHTDLFKIPTTLLQMVRKKLLSLQEGEDPDYISGFTFCQHVTQQEFEEQKHQITTEHLQHLVQDISQNSNTSTKNKKKLLRELQKHHPLVFLQYFENVT
;
A
#
# COMPACT_ATOMS: atom_id res chain seq x y z
N LEU A 1 11.22 9.81 0.16
CA LEU A 1 12.60 9.55 -0.32
C LEU A 1 13.06 8.12 -0.05
N LEU A 2 13.08 7.62 1.20
CA LEU A 2 13.53 6.24 1.48
C LEU A 2 12.72 5.17 0.73
N LEU A 3 11.40 5.37 0.59
CA LEU A 3 10.53 4.47 -0.18
C LEU A 3 10.97 4.32 -1.65
N LEU A 4 11.47 5.41 -2.26
CA LEU A 4 11.95 5.44 -3.66
C LEU A 4 13.25 4.68 -3.87
N ARG A 5 13.95 4.32 -2.79
CA ARG A 5 15.16 3.49 -2.86
C ARG A 5 14.82 2.00 -2.86
N LEU A 6 13.70 1.64 -2.25
CA LEU A 6 13.25 0.26 -2.12
C LEU A 6 12.44 -0.16 -3.34
N ILE A 7 11.69 0.78 -3.92
CA ILE A 7 10.79 0.56 -5.04
C ILE A 7 11.06 1.61 -6.12
N ASP A 8 11.22 1.14 -7.36
CA ASP A 8 11.28 1.99 -8.54
C ASP A 8 9.88 2.49 -8.87
N LEU A 9 9.57 3.73 -8.49
CA LEU A 9 8.31 4.39 -8.83
C LEU A 9 8.49 5.25 -10.08
N PRO A 10 7.83 4.91 -11.21
CA PRO A 10 8.03 5.61 -12.48
C PRO A 10 7.49 7.05 -12.47
N VAL A 11 6.44 7.33 -11.69
CA VAL A 11 5.78 8.63 -11.59
C VAL A 11 5.32 8.86 -10.14
N LEU A 12 5.56 10.07 -9.60
CA LEU A 12 5.19 10.42 -8.22
C LEU A 12 3.92 11.25 -8.09
N ASP A 13 3.33 11.66 -9.21
CA ASP A 13 2.18 12.58 -9.25
C ASP A 13 1.03 12.11 -8.34
N SER A 14 0.70 10.81 -8.38
CA SER A 14 -0.36 10.21 -7.54
C SER A 14 -0.09 10.27 -6.03
N ILE A 15 1.17 10.39 -5.62
CA ILE A 15 1.62 10.47 -4.21
C ILE A 15 1.75 11.92 -3.76
N LEU A 16 2.20 12.80 -4.67
CA LEU A 16 2.46 14.22 -4.39
C LEU A 16 1.21 15.09 -4.53
N GLU A 17 0.21 14.63 -5.29
CA GLU A 17 -1.11 15.25 -5.30
C GLU A 17 -1.70 15.23 -3.88
N SER A 18 -1.94 16.42 -3.34
CA SER A 18 -2.73 16.59 -2.12
C SER A 18 -4.00 15.73 -2.27
N PRO A 19 -4.40 14.95 -1.25
CA PRO A 19 -5.67 14.25 -1.32
C PRO A 19 -6.74 15.30 -1.63
N LEU A 20 -7.29 15.24 -2.86
CA LEU A 20 -8.48 16.01 -3.25
C LEU A 20 -9.43 15.85 -2.10
N LYS A 21 -9.81 16.94 -1.40
CA LYS A 21 -10.66 16.96 -0.20
C LYS A 21 -11.62 15.77 -0.26
N VAL A 22 -11.20 14.65 0.31
CA VAL A 22 -12.00 13.44 0.24
C VAL A 22 -13.14 13.79 1.15
N GLU A 23 -14.37 13.77 0.62
CA GLU A 23 -15.55 13.85 1.48
C GLU A 23 -15.26 12.95 2.69
N PRO A 24 -15.32 13.48 3.92
CA PRO A 24 -14.96 12.72 5.09
C PRO A 24 -15.63 11.37 4.97
N ARG A 25 -14.82 10.30 5.00
CA ARG A 25 -15.25 8.91 4.87
C ARG A 25 -16.65 8.76 5.47
N ARG A 26 -17.56 8.08 4.77
CA ARG A 26 -19.01 7.94 5.09
C ARG A 26 -19.35 7.49 6.53
N ILE A 27 -18.40 7.40 7.45
CA ILE A 27 -18.58 7.57 8.89
C ILE A 27 -19.42 8.84 9.19
N ALA A 28 -19.33 9.90 8.38
CA ALA A 28 -20.08 11.15 8.60
C ALA A 28 -21.49 11.22 8.00
N GLN A 29 -21.91 10.30 7.11
CA GLN A 29 -23.22 10.42 6.43
C GLN A 29 -24.42 10.09 7.35
N CYS A 30 -24.20 9.65 8.59
CA CYS A 30 -25.27 9.57 9.59
C CYS A 30 -25.34 10.77 10.55
N ASN A 31 -24.46 11.77 10.41
CA ASN A 31 -24.41 12.96 11.29
C ASN A 31 -24.70 14.27 10.55
N GLN A 32 -25.36 14.24 9.38
CA GLN A 32 -25.73 15.47 8.63
C GLN A 32 -26.75 16.38 9.34
N GLN A 33 -27.11 16.09 10.59
CA GLN A 33 -27.78 17.02 11.49
C GLN A 33 -27.11 16.96 12.86
N THR A 34 -25.96 17.62 13.02
CA THR A 34 -25.68 18.60 14.09
C THR A 34 -24.18 18.90 14.11
N ASP A 35 -23.89 20.17 13.86
CA ASP A 35 -22.74 20.96 14.30
C ASP A 35 -21.30 20.47 14.14
N LEU A 36 -20.47 21.44 13.78
CA LEU A 36 -19.01 21.43 13.73
C LEU A 36 -18.41 21.11 15.11
N ILE A 37 -18.51 19.85 15.54
CA ILE A 37 -17.75 19.33 16.67
C ILE A 37 -16.49 18.72 16.07
N ILE A 38 -15.34 19.33 16.38
CA ILE A 38 -14.04 18.65 16.26
C ILE A 38 -14.08 17.56 17.32
N SER A 39 -14.65 16.40 16.96
CA SER A 39 -14.65 15.23 17.81
C SER A 39 -13.20 14.77 17.87
N ASN A 40 -12.56 14.96 19.02
CA ASN A 40 -11.40 14.19 19.41
C ASN A 40 -11.75 12.72 19.16
N THR A 41 -11.19 12.10 18.12
CA THR A 41 -11.55 10.74 17.65
C THR A 41 -11.09 9.62 18.59
N PHE A 42 -10.81 9.97 19.85
CA PHE A 42 -10.37 9.08 20.92
C PHE A 42 -11.32 9.21 22.13
N LEU A 43 -12.62 9.24 21.89
CA LEU A 43 -13.52 8.73 22.94
C LEU A 43 -13.23 7.23 23.03
N ASP A 44 -12.68 6.82 24.17
CA ASP A 44 -12.50 5.43 24.56
C ASP A 44 -13.87 4.75 24.49
N ARG A 45 -14.18 4.21 23.32
CA ARG A 45 -15.50 3.70 23.01
C ARG A 45 -15.59 2.36 23.71
N GLU A 46 -16.23 2.34 24.87
CA GLU A 46 -16.37 1.15 25.72
C GLU A 46 -17.33 0.10 25.09
N VAL A 47 -17.06 -0.32 23.85
CA VAL A 47 -17.79 -1.37 23.13
C VAL A 47 -17.72 -2.70 23.89
N THR A 48 -16.67 -2.91 24.66
CA THR A 48 -16.52 -4.08 25.55
C THR A 48 -17.63 -4.15 26.60
N GLN A 49 -17.97 -3.03 27.24
CA GLN A 49 -18.99 -2.98 28.28
C GLN A 49 -20.41 -3.17 27.72
N SER A 50 -20.67 -2.69 26.49
CA SER A 50 -21.98 -2.88 25.86
C SER A 50 -22.21 -4.31 25.35
N LEU A 51 -21.15 -5.05 25.05
CA LEU A 51 -21.24 -6.41 24.49
C LEU A 51 -21.15 -7.53 25.54
N ASN A 52 -20.88 -7.24 26.83
CA ASN A 52 -20.77 -8.23 27.92
C ASN A 52 -19.81 -9.41 27.61
N LEU A 53 -18.73 -9.18 26.85
CA LEU A 53 -17.81 -10.24 26.40
C LEU A 53 -16.71 -10.53 27.44
N SER A 54 -16.27 -11.79 27.52
CA SER A 54 -15.18 -12.22 28.41
C SER A 54 -13.84 -11.63 27.95
N TYR A 55 -13.20 -10.83 28.81
CA TYR A 55 -11.88 -10.21 28.58
C TYR A 55 -10.73 -11.24 28.43
N VAL A 56 -10.99 -12.55 28.61
CA VAL A 56 -9.96 -13.59 28.57
C VAL A 56 -9.71 -14.13 27.16
N ASP A 57 -10.69 -14.02 26.25
CA ASP A 57 -10.56 -14.58 24.90
C ASP A 57 -9.93 -13.57 23.93
N LYS A 58 -8.67 -13.82 23.55
CA LYS A 58 -7.90 -12.97 22.63
C LYS A 58 -8.63 -12.74 21.30
N TRP A 59 -9.36 -13.73 20.78
CA TRP A 59 -10.08 -13.63 19.50
C TRP A 59 -11.25 -12.65 19.61
N LEU A 60 -12.01 -12.71 20.70
CA LEU A 60 -13.10 -11.76 20.96
C LEU A 60 -12.57 -10.33 21.13
N LEU A 61 -11.45 -10.15 21.84
CA LEU A 61 -10.85 -8.82 22.02
C LEU A 61 -10.50 -8.15 20.69
N VAL A 62 -9.76 -8.83 19.82
CA VAL A 62 -9.40 -8.26 18.51
C VAL A 62 -10.60 -8.08 17.58
N ALA A 63 -11.68 -8.85 17.77
CA ALA A 63 -12.94 -8.64 17.05
C ALA A 63 -13.64 -7.35 17.52
N ILE A 64 -13.62 -7.06 18.82
CA ILE A 64 -14.17 -5.83 19.39
C ILE A 64 -13.36 -4.60 18.92
N ASP A 65 -12.04 -4.71 18.85
CA ASP A 65 -11.18 -3.64 18.34
C ASP A 65 -11.58 -3.23 16.91
N CYS A 66 -11.94 -4.19 16.05
CA CYS A 66 -12.49 -3.91 14.72
C CYS A 66 -13.82 -3.15 14.78
N LEU A 67 -14.71 -3.48 15.73
CA LEU A 67 -16.03 -2.84 15.83
C LEU A 67 -15.95 -1.35 16.15
N GLN A 68 -14.87 -0.87 16.77
CA GLN A 68 -14.71 0.55 17.11
C GLN A 68 -14.85 1.47 15.90
N TYR A 69 -14.49 0.99 14.70
CA TYR A 69 -14.56 1.71 13.43
C TYR A 69 -15.90 1.58 12.70
N PHE A 70 -16.88 0.89 13.29
CA PHE A 70 -18.17 0.62 12.67
C PHE A 70 -19.20 1.69 13.10
N PRO A 71 -20.24 1.95 12.29
CA PRO A 71 -21.33 2.84 12.66
C PRO A 71 -22.05 2.38 13.94
N ASP A 72 -22.48 3.33 14.76
CA ASP A 72 -23.17 3.12 16.04
C ASP A 72 -24.37 2.20 15.92
N GLN A 73 -25.16 2.35 14.85
CA GLN A 73 -26.36 1.53 14.62
C GLN A 73 -25.99 0.04 14.48
N LEU A 74 -24.84 -0.25 13.88
CA LEU A 74 -24.39 -1.61 13.68
C LEU A 74 -23.88 -2.20 15.00
N ILE A 75 -23.17 -1.43 15.82
CA ILE A 75 -22.75 -1.89 17.16
C ILE A 75 -23.95 -2.17 18.05
N VAL A 76 -24.96 -1.30 18.05
CA VAL A 76 -26.20 -1.52 18.80
C VAL A 76 -26.90 -2.79 18.32
N LEU A 77 -27.01 -2.99 17.01
CA LEU A 77 -27.59 -4.21 16.45
C LEU A 77 -26.82 -5.46 16.91
N VAL A 78 -25.48 -5.43 16.88
CA VAL A 78 -24.66 -6.54 17.37
C VAL A 78 -24.92 -6.79 18.85
N SER A 79 -24.95 -5.76 19.70
CA SER A 79 -25.21 -5.90 21.13
C SER A 79 -26.58 -6.54 21.45
N GLN A 80 -27.58 -6.31 20.60
CA GLN A 80 -28.91 -6.92 20.72
C GLN A 80 -28.94 -8.37 20.23
N LEU A 81 -28.12 -8.69 19.22
CA LEU A 81 -28.04 -10.03 18.63
C LEU A 81 -27.12 -10.97 19.43
N LEU A 82 -26.20 -10.43 20.25
CA LEU A 82 -25.40 -11.26 21.14
C LEU A 82 -26.31 -11.93 22.18
N PRO A 83 -26.24 -13.27 22.33
CA PRO A 83 -27.01 -13.98 23.34
C PRO A 83 -26.80 -13.39 24.73
N GLN A 84 -27.85 -12.76 25.27
CA GLN A 84 -27.84 -12.29 26.65
C GLN A 84 -27.91 -13.50 27.57
N THR A 85 -26.75 -13.93 28.06
CA THR A 85 -26.51 -14.96 29.09
C THR A 85 -26.68 -16.44 28.68
N SER A 86 -25.53 -17.12 28.57
CA SER A 86 -25.25 -18.41 29.21
C SER A 86 -23.72 -18.59 29.20
N ASN A 87 -23.13 -18.99 30.32
CA ASN A 87 -21.66 -19.09 30.51
C ASN A 87 -21.08 -20.38 29.89
N GLY A 88 -21.64 -20.86 28.77
CA GLY A 88 -21.25 -22.09 28.11
C GLY A 88 -20.18 -21.87 27.03
N LYS A 89 -19.33 -22.88 26.80
CA LYS A 89 -18.40 -22.90 25.65
C LYS A 89 -19.14 -22.76 24.30
N LYS A 90 -20.35 -23.30 24.19
CA LYS A 90 -21.18 -23.18 22.98
C LYS A 90 -21.59 -21.73 22.70
N ASP A 91 -21.91 -20.99 23.75
CA ASP A 91 -22.31 -19.60 23.62
C ASP A 91 -21.14 -18.76 23.06
N ILE A 92 -19.92 -18.93 23.59
CA ILE A 92 -18.72 -18.23 23.10
C ILE A 92 -18.49 -18.46 21.60
N GLU A 93 -18.65 -19.69 21.13
CA GLU A 93 -18.47 -20.05 19.72
C GLU A 93 -19.54 -19.42 18.82
N GLU A 94 -20.77 -19.26 19.31
CA GLU A 94 -21.85 -18.53 18.62
C GLU A 94 -21.56 -17.02 18.57
N HIS A 95 -21.03 -16.42 19.65
CA HIS A 95 -20.58 -15.03 19.65
C HIS A 95 -19.46 -14.80 18.61
N LYS A 96 -18.45 -15.68 18.57
CA LYS A 96 -17.36 -15.61 17.59
C LYS A 96 -17.89 -15.69 16.16
N LYS A 97 -18.83 -16.61 15.91
CA LYS A 97 -19.47 -16.73 14.61
C LYS A 97 -20.19 -15.45 14.20
N LEU A 98 -21.05 -14.91 15.07
CA LEU A 98 -21.84 -13.71 14.81
C LEU A 98 -20.93 -12.49 14.53
N LEU A 99 -19.88 -12.33 15.33
CA LEU A 99 -18.90 -11.26 15.15
C LEU A 99 -18.16 -11.39 13.83
N PHE A 100 -17.68 -12.60 13.48
CA PHE A 100 -17.03 -12.84 12.20
C PHE A 100 -17.97 -12.51 11.03
N GLU A 101 -19.20 -13.02 11.04
CA GLU A 101 -20.18 -12.75 9.96
C GLU A 101 -20.48 -11.26 9.84
N THR A 102 -20.57 -10.55 10.96
CA THR A 102 -20.83 -9.11 10.98
C THR A 102 -19.66 -8.31 10.42
N ILE A 103 -18.43 -8.61 10.87
CA ILE A 103 -17.21 -7.96 10.40
C ILE A 103 -17.01 -8.25 8.91
N ALA A 104 -17.15 -9.51 8.49
CA ALA A 104 -17.08 -9.91 7.09
C ALA A 104 -18.12 -9.18 6.24
N LYS A 105 -19.36 -9.07 6.71
CA LYS A 105 -20.43 -8.33 6.02
C LYS A 105 -20.08 -6.86 5.88
N TYR A 106 -19.60 -6.20 6.93
CA TYR A 106 -19.23 -4.79 6.91
C TYR A 106 -18.12 -4.51 5.90
N TYR A 107 -17.07 -5.33 5.88
CA TYR A 107 -15.95 -5.16 4.95
C TYR A 107 -16.25 -5.66 3.52
N SER A 108 -17.28 -6.48 3.31
CA SER A 108 -17.71 -6.91 1.97
C SER A 108 -18.48 -5.83 1.19
N GLN A 109 -18.96 -4.79 1.87
CA GLN A 109 -19.68 -3.67 1.25
C GLN A 109 -18.79 -2.90 0.29
N ASP A 110 -19.41 -2.18 -0.66
CA ASP A 110 -18.69 -1.34 -1.62
C ASP A 110 -18.15 -0.08 -0.92
N ARG A 111 -16.99 -0.26 -0.29
CA ARG A 111 -16.28 0.76 0.48
C ARG A 111 -14.96 1.10 -0.20
N GLU A 112 -14.45 2.28 0.15
CA GLU A 112 -13.07 2.62 -0.16
C GLU A 112 -12.12 1.63 0.54
N GLN A 113 -11.10 1.21 -0.19
CA GLN A 113 -10.10 0.27 0.29
C GLN A 113 -9.22 0.91 1.36
N LEU A 114 -8.76 0.11 2.33
CA LEU A 114 -7.88 0.59 3.39
C LEU A 114 -6.51 1.03 2.86
N LEU A 115 -5.99 0.31 1.86
CA LEU A 115 -4.86 0.75 1.06
C LEU A 115 -5.39 1.55 -0.14
N ALA A 116 -5.16 2.86 -0.11
CA ALA A 116 -5.67 3.75 -1.13
C ALA A 116 -5.12 3.37 -2.53
N SER A 117 -6.01 3.38 -3.52
CA SER A 117 -5.69 3.05 -4.91
C SER A 117 -4.67 4.01 -5.54
N ARG A 118 -4.58 5.25 -5.05
CA ARG A 118 -3.58 6.25 -5.47
C ARG A 118 -2.13 5.78 -5.25
N TYR A 119 -1.91 4.86 -4.32
CA TYR A 119 -0.60 4.29 -4.00
C TYR A 119 -0.33 2.98 -4.77
N PHE A 120 -1.04 2.75 -5.88
CA PHE A 120 -0.93 1.54 -6.70
C PHE A 120 0.51 1.19 -7.07
N ASP A 121 1.30 2.16 -7.54
CA ASP A 121 2.69 1.90 -7.96
C ASP A 121 3.56 1.41 -6.79
N ILE A 122 3.28 1.89 -5.57
CA ILE A 122 3.92 1.40 -4.34
C ILE A 122 3.49 -0.04 -4.05
N HIS A 123 2.20 -0.34 -4.13
CA HIS A 123 1.70 -1.71 -3.89
C HIS A 123 2.30 -2.70 -4.89
N SER A 124 2.40 -2.32 -6.17
CA SER A 124 3.04 -3.13 -7.21
C SER A 124 4.50 -3.38 -6.88
N GLY A 125 5.26 -2.35 -6.52
CA GLY A 125 6.66 -2.52 -6.16
C GLY A 125 6.88 -3.36 -4.89
N ILE A 126 5.98 -3.30 -3.91
CA ILE A 126 6.03 -4.21 -2.76
C ILE A 126 5.82 -5.66 -3.23
N ILE A 127 4.86 -5.90 -4.12
CA ILE A 127 4.63 -7.24 -4.70
C ILE A 127 5.85 -7.71 -5.48
N ASP A 128 6.48 -6.88 -6.30
CA ASP A 128 7.70 -7.24 -7.03
C ASP A 128 8.84 -7.62 -6.08
N LEU A 129 8.97 -6.92 -4.94
CA LEU A 129 9.94 -7.28 -3.88
C LEU A 129 9.61 -8.65 -3.25
N LEU A 130 8.32 -8.96 -3.05
CA LEU A 130 7.87 -10.26 -2.53
C LEU A 130 8.15 -11.38 -3.53
N GLU A 131 7.82 -11.18 -4.80
CA GLU A 131 8.10 -12.13 -5.90
C GLU A 131 9.61 -12.38 -6.05
N CYS A 132 10.44 -11.37 -5.79
CA CYS A 132 11.91 -11.49 -5.74
C CYS A 132 12.46 -12.09 -4.43
N GLY A 133 11.61 -12.45 -3.46
CA GLY A 133 12.00 -13.01 -2.17
C GLY A 133 12.65 -12.01 -1.19
N LYS A 134 12.60 -10.71 -1.48
CA LYS A 134 13.21 -9.64 -0.66
C LYS A 134 12.27 -9.18 0.45
N THR A 135 11.81 -10.11 1.29
CA THR A 135 10.78 -9.87 2.31
C THR A 135 11.13 -8.77 3.32
N GLY A 136 12.40 -8.63 3.69
CA GLY A 136 12.85 -7.54 4.56
C GLY A 136 12.69 -6.14 3.94
N GLN A 137 12.99 -6.02 2.64
CA GLN A 137 12.79 -4.75 1.90
C GLN A 137 11.30 -4.50 1.66
N ALA A 138 10.52 -5.55 1.38
CA ALA A 138 9.07 -5.44 1.26
C ALA A 138 8.43 -4.97 2.58
N LEU A 139 8.89 -5.47 3.72
CA LEU A 139 8.44 -5.04 5.04
C LEU A 139 8.75 -3.56 5.28
N GLU A 140 9.99 -3.15 4.99
CA GLU A 140 10.42 -1.76 5.14
C GLU A 140 9.63 -0.82 4.22
N ALA A 141 9.45 -1.20 2.96
CA ALA A 141 8.65 -0.44 2.00
C ALA A 141 7.20 -0.32 2.45
N THR A 142 6.62 -1.39 2.98
CA THR A 142 5.26 -1.39 3.52
C THR A 142 5.15 -0.49 4.76
N GLN A 143 6.08 -0.59 5.70
CA GLN A 143 6.13 0.28 6.89
C GLN A 143 6.14 1.76 6.50
N LEU A 144 6.90 2.13 5.46
CA LEU A 144 6.94 3.48 4.92
C LEU A 144 5.64 3.86 4.19
N CYS A 145 5.07 2.95 3.39
CA CYS A 145 3.78 3.15 2.73
C CYS A 145 2.66 3.44 3.73
N LEU A 146 2.59 2.71 4.84
CA LEU A 146 1.59 2.89 5.89
C LEU A 146 1.68 4.27 6.57
N ARG A 147 2.83 4.95 6.53
CA ARG A 147 2.99 6.33 7.03
C ARG A 147 2.32 7.37 6.14
N LEU A 148 2.06 7.03 4.87
CA LEU A 148 1.35 7.88 3.91
C LEU A 148 -0.18 7.78 4.04
N LEU A 149 -0.69 6.81 4.81
CA LEU A 149 -2.12 6.66 5.09
C LEU A 149 -2.59 7.65 6.14
N GLU A 150 -3.85 8.08 6.05
CA GLU A 150 -4.47 8.89 7.09
C GLU A 150 -4.52 8.10 8.41
N PRO A 151 -4.44 8.76 9.58
CA PRO A 151 -4.40 8.09 10.88
C PRO A 151 -5.54 7.09 11.07
N ASN A 152 -6.78 7.48 10.76
CA ASN A 152 -7.96 6.62 10.90
C ASN A 152 -7.89 5.37 10.03
N CYS A 153 -7.38 5.47 8.78
CA CYS A 153 -7.22 4.31 7.90
C CYS A 153 -6.18 3.35 8.44
N ARG A 154 -5.08 3.90 8.95
CA ARG A 154 -3.95 3.14 9.46
C ARG A 154 -4.34 2.35 10.71
N GLU A 155 -5.09 2.96 11.62
CA GLU A 155 -5.57 2.32 12.85
C GLU A 155 -6.64 1.25 12.57
N GLU A 156 -7.58 1.54 11.65
CA GLU A 156 -8.56 0.56 11.17
C GLU A 156 -7.87 -0.65 10.54
N LEU A 157 -6.87 -0.42 9.67
CA LEU A 157 -6.08 -1.48 9.05
C LEU A 157 -5.30 -2.31 10.08
N HIS A 158 -4.68 -1.67 11.07
CA HIS A 158 -3.97 -2.37 12.14
C HIS A 158 -4.91 -3.31 12.92
N SER A 159 -6.10 -2.81 13.27
CA SER A 159 -7.10 -3.58 14.01
C SER A 159 -7.61 -4.76 13.17
N LEU A 160 -7.91 -4.54 11.89
CA LEU A 160 -8.32 -5.60 10.97
C LEU A 160 -7.25 -6.67 10.77
N LEU A 161 -5.99 -6.28 10.54
CA LEU A 161 -4.89 -7.23 10.37
C LEU A 161 -4.63 -8.05 11.64
N SER A 162 -4.78 -7.43 12.82
CA SER A 162 -4.67 -8.13 14.11
C SER A 162 -5.79 -9.16 14.29
N PHE A 163 -7.03 -8.79 13.96
CA PHE A 163 -8.16 -9.73 13.94
C PHE A 163 -7.93 -10.89 12.97
N MET A 164 -7.50 -10.58 11.75
CA MET A 164 -7.18 -11.59 10.73
C MET A 164 -6.10 -12.55 11.20
N ALA A 165 -4.99 -12.04 11.76
CA ALA A 165 -3.87 -12.87 12.21
C ALA A 165 -4.28 -13.82 13.35
N VAL A 166 -5.02 -13.32 14.35
CA VAL A 166 -5.51 -14.15 15.46
C VAL A 166 -6.52 -15.18 14.96
N GLY A 167 -7.45 -14.78 14.09
CA GLY A 167 -8.47 -15.70 13.58
C GLY A 167 -7.96 -16.68 12.51
N ALA A 168 -6.86 -16.37 11.83
CA ALA A 168 -6.19 -17.27 10.89
C ALA A 168 -5.42 -18.40 11.58
N HIS A 169 -5.15 -18.29 12.88
CA HIS A 169 -4.39 -19.30 13.64
C HIS A 169 -5.11 -20.67 13.59
N PRO A 170 -4.39 -21.81 13.41
CA PRO A 170 -5.00 -23.14 13.31
C PRO A 170 -5.85 -23.55 14.52
N GLU A 171 -5.46 -23.09 15.71
CA GLU A 171 -6.15 -23.35 16.98
C GLU A 171 -7.27 -22.36 17.29
N ALA A 172 -7.45 -21.33 16.46
CA ALA A 172 -8.54 -20.38 16.63
C ALA A 172 -9.90 -20.99 16.29
N TYR A 173 -10.96 -20.22 16.56
CA TYR A 173 -12.32 -20.57 16.17
C TYR A 173 -12.40 -21.00 14.70
N LYS A 174 -13.00 -22.16 14.43
CA LYS A 174 -13.09 -22.70 13.06
C LYS A 174 -14.14 -21.94 12.26
N LEU A 175 -13.70 -21.10 11.32
CA LEU A 175 -14.58 -20.21 10.55
C LEU A 175 -15.47 -20.97 9.54
N GLN A 176 -14.91 -21.95 8.85
CA GLN A 176 -15.62 -22.77 7.84
C GLN A 176 -15.15 -24.23 7.90
N LYS A 177 -16.06 -25.19 7.74
CA LYS A 177 -15.72 -26.62 7.87
C LYS A 177 -14.69 -27.13 6.86
N GLN A 178 -14.74 -26.65 5.62
CA GLN A 178 -13.97 -27.19 4.49
C GLN A 178 -12.68 -26.43 4.18
N ASN A 179 -12.56 -25.18 4.64
CA ASN A 179 -11.42 -24.31 4.35
C ASN A 179 -10.58 -24.09 5.60
N ASP A 180 -9.28 -23.88 5.44
CA ASP A 180 -8.44 -23.39 6.52
C ASP A 180 -8.79 -21.93 6.86
N ASN A 181 -8.62 -21.55 8.13
CA ASN A 181 -9.01 -20.22 8.61
C ASN A 181 -8.23 -19.11 7.89
N ARG A 182 -6.96 -19.36 7.56
CA ARG A 182 -6.09 -18.42 6.87
C ARG A 182 -6.64 -18.06 5.49
N THR A 183 -6.97 -19.06 4.67
CA THR A 183 -7.61 -18.86 3.36
C THR A 183 -8.93 -18.11 3.47
N VAL A 184 -9.74 -18.42 4.49
CA VAL A 184 -11.01 -17.70 4.72
C VAL A 184 -10.73 -16.23 5.03
N MET A 185 -9.83 -15.91 5.96
CA MET A 185 -9.48 -14.53 6.31
C MET A 185 -8.99 -13.75 5.10
N ILE A 186 -8.04 -14.31 4.34
CA ILE A 186 -7.49 -13.66 3.16
C ILE A 186 -8.60 -13.39 2.14
N LYS A 187 -9.38 -14.41 1.75
CA LYS A 187 -10.43 -14.24 0.73
C LYS A 187 -11.53 -13.27 1.16
N THR A 188 -11.90 -13.28 2.44
CA THR A 188 -12.95 -12.42 2.97
C THR A 188 -12.53 -10.95 2.98
N PHE A 189 -11.30 -10.64 3.38
CA PHE A 189 -10.88 -9.25 3.60
C PHE A 189 -10.01 -8.65 2.51
N THR A 190 -9.55 -9.44 1.52
CA THR A 190 -8.68 -8.92 0.45
C THR A 190 -9.29 -7.71 -0.23
N LYS A 191 -10.54 -7.79 -0.71
CA LYS A 191 -11.22 -6.69 -1.41
C LYS A 191 -11.29 -5.40 -0.57
N ALA A 192 -11.44 -5.53 0.74
CA ALA A 192 -11.54 -4.39 1.65
C ALA A 192 -10.17 -3.74 1.91
N ILE A 193 -9.11 -4.52 1.92
CA ILE A 193 -7.75 -4.02 2.12
C ILE A 193 -7.21 -3.43 0.83
N ILE A 194 -7.34 -4.16 -0.28
CA ILE A 194 -6.84 -3.76 -1.59
C ILE A 194 -7.71 -4.34 -2.71
N GLN A 195 -8.01 -3.51 -3.70
CA GLN A 195 -8.63 -3.94 -4.94
C GLN A 195 -8.05 -3.09 -6.09
N SER A 196 -7.27 -3.75 -6.93
CA SER A 196 -6.71 -3.17 -8.14
C SER A 196 -7.25 -3.90 -9.35
N LYS A 197 -7.51 -3.16 -10.44
CA LYS A 197 -7.83 -3.75 -11.73
C LYS A 197 -6.59 -4.25 -12.48
N ALA A 198 -5.41 -3.78 -12.09
CA ALA A 198 -4.15 -4.09 -12.74
C ALA A 198 -3.41 -5.26 -12.07
N LEU A 199 -3.58 -5.46 -10.75
CA LEU A 199 -3.02 -6.61 -10.05
C LEU A 199 -3.90 -7.84 -10.26
N SER A 200 -3.26 -9.00 -10.39
CA SER A 200 -3.98 -10.27 -10.38
C SER A 200 -4.52 -10.57 -8.99
N LYS A 201 -5.56 -11.42 -8.92
CA LYS A 201 -6.12 -11.89 -7.65
C LYS A 201 -5.06 -12.54 -6.75
N ILE A 202 -4.14 -13.30 -7.34
CA ILE A 202 -3.08 -14.00 -6.62
C ILE A 202 -2.16 -12.97 -5.96
N GLN A 203 -1.72 -11.95 -6.70
CA GLN A 203 -0.86 -10.88 -6.17
C GLN A 203 -1.53 -10.08 -5.05
N THR A 204 -2.83 -9.78 -5.17
CA THR A 204 -3.55 -9.10 -4.08
C THR A 204 -3.69 -9.97 -2.84
N GLU A 205 -3.95 -11.28 -3.02
CA GLU A 205 -4.04 -12.23 -1.90
C GLU A 205 -2.67 -12.45 -1.24
N GLU A 206 -1.59 -12.48 -2.03
CA GLU A 206 -0.21 -12.58 -1.54
C GLU A 206 0.20 -11.35 -0.72
N LEU A 207 -0.09 -10.14 -1.21
CA LEU A 207 0.16 -8.92 -0.45
C LEU A 207 -0.61 -8.94 0.88
N VAL A 208 -1.91 -9.27 0.86
CA VAL A 208 -2.73 -9.32 2.08
C VAL A 208 -2.24 -10.40 3.05
N MET A 209 -1.79 -11.54 2.52
CA MET A 209 -1.17 -12.60 3.30
C MET A 209 0.10 -12.09 3.99
N PHE A 210 0.99 -11.43 3.25
CA PHE A 210 2.20 -10.82 3.78
C PHE A 210 1.89 -9.79 4.87
N LEU A 211 0.88 -8.94 4.66
CA LEU A 211 0.46 -7.94 5.64
C LEU A 211 -0.02 -8.57 6.95
N MET A 212 -0.84 -9.62 6.84
CA MET A 212 -1.38 -10.34 7.99
C MET A 212 -0.27 -11.04 8.79
N ASP A 213 0.70 -11.66 8.13
CA ASP A 213 1.81 -12.35 8.79
C ASP A 213 2.72 -11.38 9.56
N ASN A 214 2.91 -10.17 9.02
CA ASN A 214 3.80 -9.16 9.60
C ASN A 214 3.06 -8.09 10.42
N HIS A 215 1.79 -8.29 10.76
CA HIS A 215 0.93 -7.27 11.38
C HIS A 215 1.54 -6.57 12.62
N THR A 216 2.34 -7.27 13.42
CA THR A 216 3.01 -6.71 14.61
C THR A 216 4.19 -5.78 14.28
N ASP A 217 4.84 -6.00 13.14
CA ASP A 217 6.04 -5.27 12.72
C ASP A 217 5.72 -4.14 11.73
N LEU A 218 4.63 -4.27 10.96
CA LEU A 218 4.20 -3.31 9.94
C LEU A 218 4.05 -1.86 10.43
N PHE A 219 3.66 -1.67 11.69
CA PHE A 219 3.36 -0.33 12.23
C PHE A 219 4.50 0.23 13.08
N LYS A 220 5.60 -0.52 13.21
CA LYS A 220 6.84 -0.04 13.84
C LYS A 220 7.53 0.99 12.94
N ILE A 221 8.47 1.73 13.52
CA ILE A 221 9.34 2.63 12.74
C ILE A 221 10.46 1.75 12.14
N PRO A 222 10.71 1.81 10.82
CA PRO A 222 11.84 1.10 10.23
C PRO A 222 13.16 1.42 10.94
N THR A 223 13.92 0.37 11.29
CA THR A 223 15.20 0.53 11.99
C THR A 223 16.19 1.35 11.17
N THR A 224 16.19 1.18 9.84
CA THR A 224 16.98 1.95 8.88
C THR A 224 16.66 3.44 8.99
N LEU A 225 15.38 3.82 8.95
CA LEU A 225 14.94 5.20 9.11
C LEU A 225 15.41 5.78 10.45
N LEU A 226 15.27 5.03 11.54
CA LEU A 226 15.73 5.45 12.86
C LEU A 226 17.25 5.69 12.90
N GLN A 227 18.04 4.79 12.32
CA GLN A 227 19.50 4.94 12.22
C GLN A 227 19.89 6.16 11.39
N MET A 228 19.20 6.39 10.27
CA MET A 228 19.45 7.55 9.40
C MET A 228 19.17 8.87 10.11
N VAL A 229 18.03 8.96 10.82
CA VAL A 229 17.69 10.16 11.61
C VAL A 229 18.70 10.37 12.73
N ARG A 230 19.10 9.31 13.45
CA ARG A 230 20.15 9.41 14.48
C ARG A 230 21.48 9.90 13.93
N LYS A 231 21.93 9.32 12.81
CA LYS A 231 23.18 9.75 12.15
C LYS A 231 23.11 11.23 11.77
N LYS A 232 21.99 11.66 11.18
CA LYS A 232 21.76 13.06 10.81
C LYS A 232 21.72 13.99 12.02
N LEU A 233 21.14 13.57 13.14
CA LEU A 233 21.14 14.37 14.36
C LEU A 233 22.55 14.54 14.94
N LEU A 234 23.36 13.48 14.93
CA LEU A 234 24.75 13.54 15.40
C LEU A 234 25.60 14.47 14.54
N SER A 235 25.52 14.37 13.22
CA SER A 235 26.27 15.25 12.31
C SER A 235 25.89 16.73 12.48
N LEU A 236 24.59 17.01 12.71
CA LEU A 236 24.14 18.37 13.01
C LEU A 236 24.69 18.89 14.35
N GLN A 237 24.83 18.03 15.36
CA GLN A 237 25.46 18.39 16.64
C GLN A 237 26.95 18.71 16.49
N GLU A 238 27.62 18.06 15.53
CA GLU A 238 29.03 18.29 15.20
C GLU A 238 29.25 19.55 14.35
N GLY A 239 28.18 20.27 13.99
CA GLY A 239 28.24 21.53 13.25
C GLY A 239 28.35 21.38 11.74
N GLU A 240 28.07 20.19 11.20
CA GLU A 240 28.00 19.97 9.76
C GLU A 240 26.79 20.70 9.14
N ASP A 241 26.94 21.15 7.89
CA ASP A 241 25.92 21.93 7.17
C ASP A 241 24.67 21.08 6.83
N PRO A 242 23.45 21.45 7.31
CA PRO A 242 22.21 20.73 7.03
C PRO A 242 21.90 20.49 5.54
N ASP A 243 22.37 21.36 4.65
CA ASP A 243 22.13 21.29 3.20
C ASP A 243 23.07 20.27 2.51
N TYR A 244 24.27 20.05 3.04
CA TYR A 244 25.16 18.94 2.63
C TYR A 244 24.71 17.58 3.21
N ILE A 245 23.90 17.59 4.28
CA ILE A 245 23.43 16.40 5.01
C ILE A 245 22.00 15.99 4.58
N SER A 246 21.54 16.35 3.38
CA SER A 246 20.54 15.49 2.76
C SER A 246 21.26 14.18 2.46
N GLY A 247 21.15 13.18 3.34
CA GLY A 247 21.76 11.85 3.17
C GLY A 247 21.29 11.09 1.90
N PHE A 248 20.59 11.79 1.01
CA PHE A 248 20.19 11.39 -0.32
C PHE A 248 20.21 12.60 -1.26
N THR A 249 20.97 12.50 -2.35
CA THR A 249 20.94 13.40 -3.49
C THR A 249 20.22 12.66 -4.61
N PHE A 250 18.91 12.89 -4.80
CA PHE A 250 18.14 12.21 -5.86
C PHE A 250 18.52 12.73 -7.24
N CYS A 251 18.69 14.05 -7.36
CA CYS A 251 19.24 14.71 -8.53
C CYS A 251 20.57 15.35 -8.13
N GLN A 252 21.68 14.82 -8.66
CA GLN A 252 22.94 15.54 -8.59
C GLN A 252 22.85 16.75 -9.51
N HIS A 253 23.12 17.93 -8.99
CA HIS A 253 23.13 19.13 -9.82
C HIS A 253 24.30 19.01 -10.80
N VAL A 254 23.99 18.73 -12.06
CA VAL A 254 24.95 18.80 -13.16
C VAL A 254 25.22 20.25 -13.45
N THR A 255 26.47 20.57 -13.73
CA THR A 255 26.83 21.88 -14.24
C THR A 255 26.11 22.14 -15.57
N GLN A 256 25.92 23.40 -15.93
CA GLN A 256 25.31 23.75 -17.22
C GLN A 256 26.08 23.16 -18.40
N GLN A 257 27.41 23.03 -18.28
CA GLN A 257 28.25 22.40 -19.28
C GLN A 257 27.96 20.90 -19.40
N GLU A 258 27.98 20.16 -18.28
CA GLU A 258 27.66 18.72 -18.26
C GLU A 258 26.26 18.44 -18.79
N PHE A 259 25.28 19.29 -18.48
CA PHE A 259 23.92 19.16 -19.01
C PHE A 259 23.88 19.28 -20.54
N GLU A 260 24.54 20.29 -21.12
CA GLU A 260 24.57 20.45 -22.58
C GLU A 260 25.33 19.31 -23.26
N GLU A 261 26.44 18.84 -22.67
CA GLU A 261 27.19 17.67 -23.16
C GLU A 261 26.33 16.40 -23.13
N GLN A 262 25.69 16.08 -21.99
CA GLN A 262 24.81 14.92 -21.83
C GLN A 262 23.61 14.99 -22.76
N LYS A 263 22.98 16.15 -22.89
CA LYS A 263 21.83 16.36 -23.77
C LYS A 263 22.17 16.02 -25.22
N HIS A 264 23.31 16.49 -25.72
CA HIS A 264 23.75 16.18 -27.08
C HIS A 264 24.13 14.72 -27.25
N GLN A 265 24.87 14.15 -26.29
CA GLN A 265 25.32 12.76 -26.33
C GLN A 265 24.15 11.78 -26.26
N ILE A 266 23.31 11.86 -25.22
CA ILE A 266 22.19 10.94 -24.98
C ILE A 266 21.18 11.01 -26.13
N THR A 267 20.90 12.22 -26.64
CA THR A 267 20.00 12.38 -27.79
C THR A 267 20.56 11.70 -29.03
N THR A 268 21.87 11.83 -29.27
CA THR A 268 22.54 11.19 -30.41
C THR A 268 22.52 9.67 -30.28
N GLU A 269 22.82 9.14 -29.11
CA GLU A 269 22.78 7.70 -28.80
C GLU A 269 21.37 7.10 -28.99
N HIS A 270 20.33 7.77 -28.48
CA HIS A 270 18.94 7.29 -28.65
C HIS A 270 18.47 7.36 -30.11
N LEU A 271 18.88 8.39 -30.85
CA LEU A 271 18.59 8.47 -32.28
C LEU A 271 19.30 7.36 -33.08
N GLN A 272 20.53 6.99 -32.70
CA GLN A 272 21.23 5.84 -33.29
C GLN A 272 20.51 4.52 -32.97
N HIS A 273 20.09 4.33 -31.71
CA HIS A 273 19.32 3.16 -31.30
C HIS A 273 18.00 3.06 -32.07
N LEU A 274 17.31 4.19 -32.27
CA LEU A 274 16.08 4.24 -33.06
C LEU A 274 16.32 3.84 -34.53
N VAL A 275 17.43 4.27 -35.13
CA VAL A 275 17.83 3.85 -36.49
C VAL A 275 18.06 2.33 -36.53
N GLN A 276 18.74 1.79 -35.53
CA GLN A 276 18.98 0.36 -35.38
C GLN A 276 17.67 -0.42 -35.26
N ASP A 277 16.77 -0.01 -34.36
CA ASP A 277 15.47 -0.65 -34.14
C ASP A 277 14.62 -0.66 -35.41
N ILE A 278 14.54 0.47 -36.12
CA ILE A 278 13.78 0.57 -37.38
C ILE A 278 14.37 -0.37 -38.44
N SER A 279 15.70 -0.49 -38.50
CA SER A 279 16.37 -1.37 -39.46
C SER A 279 16.10 -2.85 -39.17
N GLN A 280 16.20 -3.26 -37.90
CA GLN A 280 16.11 -4.65 -37.45
C GLN A 280 14.67 -5.15 -37.24
N ASN A 281 13.68 -4.27 -37.12
CA ASN A 281 12.29 -4.65 -36.81
C ASN A 281 11.63 -5.50 -37.92
N SER A 282 11.45 -6.80 -37.72
CA SER A 282 10.86 -7.73 -38.70
C SER A 282 9.36 -7.55 -38.96
N ASN A 283 8.64 -6.83 -38.08
CA ASN A 283 7.19 -6.66 -38.13
C ASN A 283 6.75 -5.46 -39.00
N THR A 284 7.69 -4.68 -39.54
CA THR A 284 7.39 -3.50 -40.36
C THR A 284 7.66 -3.74 -41.84
N SER A 285 6.72 -3.33 -42.69
CA SER A 285 6.88 -3.40 -44.14
C SER A 285 8.12 -2.63 -44.61
N THR A 286 8.85 -3.20 -45.57
CA THR A 286 10.04 -2.59 -46.18
C THR A 286 9.81 -1.18 -46.74
N LYS A 287 8.58 -0.88 -47.19
CA LYS A 287 8.18 0.46 -47.64
C LYS A 287 8.12 1.47 -46.48
N ASN A 288 7.59 1.06 -45.32
CA ASN A 288 7.48 1.91 -44.14
C ASN A 288 8.84 2.11 -43.46
N LYS A 289 9.69 1.08 -43.40
CA LYS A 289 11.08 1.20 -42.95
C LYS A 289 11.85 2.25 -43.74
N LYS A 290 11.81 2.16 -45.07
CA LYS A 290 12.47 3.13 -45.96
C LYS A 290 11.92 4.55 -45.78
N LYS A 291 10.63 4.70 -45.52
CA LYS A 291 10.02 6.01 -45.25
C LYS A 291 10.53 6.60 -43.93
N LEU A 292 10.52 5.82 -42.84
CA LEU A 292 10.96 6.27 -41.52
C LEU A 292 12.46 6.60 -41.49
N LEU A 293 13.29 5.77 -42.12
CA LEU A 293 14.73 6.04 -42.25
C LEU A 293 15.01 7.31 -43.06
N ARG A 294 14.22 7.59 -44.11
CA ARG A 294 14.35 8.86 -44.87
C ARG A 294 13.94 10.07 -44.06
N GLU A 295 12.88 9.98 -43.24
CA GLU A 295 12.48 11.08 -42.35
C GLU A 295 13.55 11.34 -41.27
N LEU A 296 14.14 10.28 -40.71
CA LEU A 296 15.27 10.39 -39.78
C LEU A 296 16.49 11.01 -40.45
N GLN A 297 16.85 10.56 -41.65
CA GLN A 297 17.96 11.13 -42.43
C GLN A 297 17.73 12.61 -42.75
N LYS A 298 16.47 13.01 -43.02
CA LYS A 298 16.10 14.39 -43.33
C LYS A 298 16.24 15.32 -42.12
N HIS A 299 15.81 14.88 -40.93
CA HIS A 299 15.80 15.73 -39.73
C HIS A 299 17.09 15.62 -38.90
N HIS A 300 17.80 14.48 -38.99
CA HIS A 300 19.01 14.18 -38.22
C HIS A 300 20.11 13.57 -39.12
N PRO A 301 20.58 14.31 -40.15
CA PRO A 301 21.50 13.78 -41.15
C PRO A 301 22.85 13.34 -40.56
N LEU A 302 23.38 14.07 -39.58
CA LEU A 302 24.68 13.78 -38.95
C LEU A 302 24.65 12.46 -38.15
N VAL A 303 23.57 12.23 -37.40
CA VAL A 303 23.40 11.01 -36.62
C VAL A 303 23.24 9.79 -37.53
N PHE A 304 22.50 9.96 -38.63
CA PHE A 304 22.33 8.93 -39.63
C PHE A 304 23.67 8.57 -40.30
N LEU A 305 24.47 9.56 -40.70
CA LEU A 305 25.80 9.33 -41.29
C LEU A 305 26.74 8.62 -40.30
N GLN A 306 26.84 9.09 -39.05
CA GLN A 306 27.67 8.46 -38.03
C GLN A 306 27.27 7.02 -37.73
N TYR A 307 25.96 6.72 -37.69
CA TYR A 307 25.50 5.33 -37.50
C TYR A 307 25.97 4.43 -38.63
N PHE A 308 25.80 4.84 -39.90
CA PHE A 308 26.21 4.02 -41.04
C PHE A 308 27.72 3.97 -41.26
N GLU A 309 28.48 4.99 -40.84
CA GLU A 309 29.95 4.98 -40.83
C GLU A 309 30.51 4.02 -39.76
N ASN A 310 29.84 3.89 -38.61
CA ASN A 310 30.26 2.99 -37.53
C ASN A 310 29.81 1.53 -37.71
N VAL A 311 28.88 1.26 -38.63
CA VAL A 311 28.30 -0.07 -38.89
C VAL A 311 28.92 -0.75 -40.14
N THR A 312 29.69 -0.01 -40.95
CA THR A 312 30.56 -0.54 -42.02
C THR A 312 31.94 -0.91 -41.53
#